data_AF-A0A3L8PWX9-F1
#
_entry.id   AF-A0A3L8PWX9-F1
#
_cell.length_a   1.000
_cell.length_b   1.000
_cell.length_c   1.000
_cell.angle_alpha   90.00
_cell.angle_beta   90.00
_cell.angle_gamma   90.00
#
_symmetry.space_group_name_H-M   'P 1'
#
loop_
_entity.id
_entity.type
_entity.pdbx_description
1 polymer ?
#
loop_
_entity_poly.entity_id
_entity_poly.type
_entity_poly.pdbx_seq_one_letter_code
_entity_poly.pdbx_strand_id
1 'polypeptide(L)'
;VDNAPTHTSEKFINYAWLWAEQYNLEIRYLPSYSPELNAIEILWRKIKYEWLSISAYETYSKLKKAVETILDNYCSKYEITFS
;
A
#
# COMPACT_ATOMS: atom_id res chain seq x y z
N VAL A 1 -3.96 -9.10 0.93
CA VAL A 1 -3.36 -8.62 2.19
C VAL A 1 -2.16 -9.48 2.53
N ASP A 2 -1.18 -8.92 3.24
CA ASP A 2 -0.08 -9.69 3.79
C ASP A 2 -0.52 -10.48 5.04
N ASN A 3 0.37 -11.30 5.59
CA ASN A 3 0.08 -12.16 6.74
C ASN A 3 0.38 -11.47 8.09
N ALA A 4 0.27 -10.14 8.15
CA ALA A 4 0.44 -9.41 9.41
C ALA A 4 -0.55 -9.93 10.48
N PRO A 5 -0.17 -9.99 11.77
CA PRO A 5 -1.04 -10.54 12.83
C PRO A 5 -2.42 -9.90 12.91
N THR A 6 -2.55 -8.63 12.51
CA THR A 6 -3.84 -7.94 12.41
C THR A 6 -4.74 -8.52 11.32
N HIS A 7 -4.20 -8.92 10.18
CA HIS A 7 -4.93 -9.50 9.03
C HIS A 7 -5.24 -10.99 9.17
N THR A 8 -4.57 -11.67 10.12
CA THR A 8 -4.79 -13.09 10.44
C THR A 8 -5.48 -13.31 11.79
N SER A 9 -5.76 -12.22 12.52
CA SER A 9 -6.46 -12.29 13.81
C SER A 9 -7.87 -12.85 13.66
N GLU A 10 -8.33 -13.55 14.69
CA GLU A 10 -9.69 -14.08 14.75
C GLU A 10 -10.74 -12.98 14.53
N LYS A 11 -10.52 -11.80 15.14
CA LYS A 11 -11.40 -10.64 14.95
C LYS A 11 -11.48 -10.22 13.48
N PHE A 12 -10.38 -10.22 12.74
CA PHE A 12 -10.39 -9.85 11.32
C PHE A 12 -11.12 -10.91 10.48
N ILE A 13 -10.81 -12.19 10.70
CA ILE A 13 -11.42 -13.32 9.98
C ILE A 13 -12.94 -13.36 10.24
N ASN A 14 -13.35 -13.13 11.49
CA ASN A 14 -14.76 -13.08 11.89
C ASN A 14 -15.55 -11.91 11.28
N TYR A 15 -14.89 -10.92 10.66
CA TYR A 15 -15.57 -9.87 9.89
C TYR A 15 -15.45 -10.07 8.37
N ALA A 16 -14.56 -10.96 7.90
CA ALA A 16 -14.37 -11.21 6.48
C ALA A 16 -15.64 -11.76 5.81
N TRP A 17 -16.40 -12.63 6.50
CA TRP A 17 -17.68 -13.13 5.98
C TRP A 17 -18.71 -12.01 5.81
N LEU A 18 -18.79 -11.09 6.78
CA LEU A 18 -19.70 -9.95 6.73
C LEU A 18 -19.37 -9.05 5.54
N TRP A 19 -18.07 -8.84 5.28
CA TRP A 19 -17.63 -8.04 4.15
C TRP A 19 -17.92 -8.70 2.80
N ALA A 20 -17.78 -10.02 2.71
CA ALA A 20 -18.15 -10.79 1.53
C ALA A 20 -19.65 -10.68 1.24
N GLU A 21 -20.51 -10.86 2.24
CA GLU A 21 -21.96 -10.83 2.05
C GLU A 21 -22.50 -9.41 1.77
N GLN A 22 -22.05 -8.40 2.51
CA GLN A 22 -22.62 -7.05 2.41
C GLN A 22 -22.00 -6.20 1.29
N TYR A 23 -20.71 -6.39 1.01
CA TYR A 23 -19.95 -5.51 0.11
C TYR A 23 -19.35 -6.25 -1.09
N ASN A 24 -19.61 -7.56 -1.24
CA ASN A 24 -18.98 -8.40 -2.26
C ASN A 24 -17.44 -8.29 -2.24
N LEU A 25 -16.87 -8.16 -1.04
CA LEU A 25 -15.44 -7.99 -0.82
C LEU A 25 -14.78 -9.34 -0.51
N GLU A 26 -13.87 -9.78 -1.38
CA GLU A 26 -13.07 -11.01 -1.17
C GLU A 26 -11.68 -10.65 -0.60
N ILE A 27 -11.29 -11.31 0.49
CA ILE A 27 -9.93 -11.18 1.05
C ILE A 27 -9.03 -12.25 0.44
N ARG A 28 -7.96 -11.80 -0.26
CA ARG A 28 -6.91 -12.68 -0.77
C ARG A 28 -5.62 -12.50 0.01
N TYR A 29 -5.07 -13.60 0.54
CA TYR A 29 -3.79 -13.60 1.24
C TYR A 29 -2.63 -13.81 0.27
N LEU A 30 -1.54 -13.08 0.50
CA LEU A 30 -0.29 -13.29 -0.21
C LEU A 30 0.49 -14.46 0.44
N PRO A 31 1.29 -15.21 -0.33
CA PRO A 31 2.24 -16.16 0.25
C PRO A 31 3.16 -15.47 1.27
N SER A 32 3.58 -16.23 2.28
CA SER A 32 4.49 -15.71 3.31
C SER A 32 5.81 -15.29 2.70
N TYR A 33 6.34 -14.15 3.16
CA TYR A 33 7.60 -13.58 2.70
C TYR A 33 7.66 -13.30 1.19
N SER A 34 6.53 -12.93 0.57
CA SER A 34 6.46 -12.53 -0.85
C SER A 34 6.15 -11.03 -1.05
N PRO A 35 7.03 -10.12 -0.57
CA PRO A 35 6.87 -8.68 -0.76
C PRO A 35 6.78 -8.25 -2.22
N GLU A 36 7.42 -8.99 -3.13
CA GLU A 36 7.40 -8.76 -4.57
C GLU A 36 6.01 -8.95 -5.19
N LEU A 37 5.14 -9.74 -4.56
CA LEU A 37 3.75 -9.93 -4.98
C LEU A 37 2.82 -8.84 -4.44
N ASN A 38 3.32 -7.99 -3.54
CA ASN A 38 2.57 -6.92 -2.92
C ASN A 38 2.75 -5.60 -3.68
N ALA A 39 1.78 -5.25 -4.54
CA ALA A 39 1.87 -4.05 -5.38
C ALA A 39 2.12 -2.75 -4.58
N ILE A 40 1.60 -2.66 -3.36
CA ILE A 40 1.82 -1.48 -2.51
C ILE A 40 3.29 -1.33 -2.08
N GLU A 41 4.05 -2.41 -1.97
CA GLU A 41 5.47 -2.36 -1.65
C GLU A 41 6.30 -1.86 -2.82
N ILE A 42 5.91 -2.21 -4.05
CA ILE A 42 6.50 -1.66 -5.27
C ILE A 42 6.25 -0.15 -5.33
N LEU A 43 5.03 0.29 -5.03
CA LEU A 43 4.68 1.71 -4.96
C LEU A 43 5.54 2.46 -3.93
N TRP A 44 5.63 1.95 -2.70
CA TRP A 44 6.42 2.60 -1.66
C TRP A 44 7.92 2.62 -1.96
N ARG A 45 8.45 1.59 -2.63
CA ARG A 45 9.84 1.58 -3.11
C ARG A 45 10.07 2.72 -4.11
N LYS A 46 9.18 2.91 -5.08
CA LYS A 46 9.25 4.03 -6.03
C LYS A 46 9.15 5.39 -5.33
N ILE A 47 8.18 5.57 -4.44
CA ILE A 47 8.01 6.80 -3.65
C ILE A 47 9.31 7.14 -2.91
N LYS A 48 9.84 6.18 -2.15
CA LYS A 48 10.97 6.41 -1.26
C LYS A 48 12.29 6.67 -1.99
N TYR A 49 12.58 5.90 -3.03
CA TYR A 49 13.90 5.87 -3.65
C TYR A 49 14.01 6.66 -4.94
N GLU A 50 12.89 6.93 -5.62
CA GLU A 50 12.91 7.58 -6.94
C GLU A 50 12.16 8.92 -6.95
N TRP A 51 11.02 9.02 -6.25
CA TRP A 51 10.12 10.17 -6.41
C TRP A 51 10.20 11.22 -5.31
N LEU A 52 10.53 10.83 -4.07
CA LEU A 52 10.75 11.79 -2.99
C LEU A 52 12.10 12.48 -3.15
N SER A 53 12.06 13.82 -3.17
CA SER A 53 13.27 14.63 -3.05
C SER A 53 13.84 14.56 -1.64
N ILE A 54 15.16 14.75 -1.50
CA ILE A 54 15.83 14.78 -0.18
C ILE A 54 15.24 15.88 0.72
N SER A 55 14.85 17.03 0.14
CA SER A 55 14.20 18.13 0.88
C SER A 55 12.85 17.75 1.51
N ALA A 56 12.20 16.69 1.03
CA ALA A 56 10.97 16.20 1.64
C ALA A 56 11.20 15.68 3.07
N TYR A 57 12.40 15.20 3.39
CA TYR A 57 12.73 14.60 4.69
C TYR A 57 13.07 15.63 5.77
N GLU A 58 13.13 16.93 5.45
CA GLU A 58 13.51 17.98 6.42
C GLU A 58 12.52 18.10 7.58
N THR A 59 11.23 17.92 7.33
CA THR A 59 10.20 17.93 8.38
C THR A 59 9.10 16.94 8.06
N TYR A 60 8.39 16.47 9.10
CA TYR A 60 7.21 15.62 8.92
C TYR A 60 6.16 16.27 8.00
N SER A 61 5.93 17.57 8.14
CA SER A 61 4.96 18.31 7.31
C SER A 61 5.36 18.30 5.83
N LYS A 62 6.65 18.52 5.53
CA LYS A 62 7.18 18.43 4.16
C LYS A 62 7.08 17.02 3.61
N LEU A 63 7.42 16.01 4.41
CA LEU A 63 7.34 14.60 4.02
C LEU A 63 5.91 14.22 3.69
N LYS A 64 4.96 14.51 4.60
CA LYS A 64 3.54 14.24 4.43
C LYS A 64 3.01 14.91 3.15
N LYS A 65 3.25 16.20 2.97
CA LYS A 65 2.80 16.95 1.79
C LYS A 65 3.38 16.38 0.49
N ALA A 66 4.66 16.00 0.49
CA ALA A 66 5.31 15.43 -0.69
C ALA A 66 4.72 14.06 -1.03
N VAL A 67 4.51 13.20 -0.04
CA VAL A 67 3.86 11.89 -0.23
C VAL A 67 2.43 12.05 -0.75
N GLU A 68 1.63 12.93 -0.14
CA GLU A 68 0.26 13.23 -0.60
C GLU A 68 0.26 13.72 -2.05
N THR A 69 1.14 14.68 -2.38
CA THR A 69 1.27 15.17 -3.77
C THR A 69 1.62 14.05 -4.74
N ILE A 70 2.49 13.11 -4.37
CA ILE A 70 2.84 11.98 -5.23
C ILE A 70 1.63 11.07 -5.43
N LEU A 71 0.92 10.73 -4.35
CA LEU A 71 -0.26 9.85 -4.40
C LEU A 71 -1.41 10.48 -5.20
N ASP A 72 -1.67 11.78 -5.03
CA ASP A 72 -2.69 12.54 -5.78
C ASP A 72 -2.39 12.61 -7.29
N ASN A 73 -1.12 12.40 -7.68
CA ASN A 73 -0.66 12.43 -9.06
C ASN A 73 -0.17 11.04 -9.56
N TYR A 74 -0.53 9.97 -8.84
CA TYR A 74 -0.30 8.61 -9.30
C TYR A 74 -1.21 8.28 -10.50
N CYS A 75 -0.69 7.55 -11.49
CA CYS A 75 -1.29 7.32 -12.81
C CYS A 75 -1.36 8.55 -13.73
N SER A 76 -0.69 9.65 -13.40
CA SER A 76 -0.52 10.79 -14.31
C SER A 76 0.94 11.22 -14.42
N LYS A 77 1.49 11.78 -13.35
CA LYS A 77 2.90 12.20 -13.28
C LYS A 77 3.82 11.09 -12.79
N TYR A 78 3.28 10.20 -11.95
CA TYR A 78 3.99 9.07 -11.37
C TYR A 78 3.32 7.78 -11.84
N GLU A 79 4.09 6.91 -12.51
CA GLU A 79 3.57 5.68 -13.08
C GLU A 79 4.53 4.51 -12.83
N ILE A 80 3.97 3.32 -12.66
CA ILE A 80 4.71 2.06 -12.55
C ILE A 80 4.26 1.19 -13.70
N THR A 81 5.16 0.94 -14.66
CA THR A 81 4.93 0.02 -15.75
C THR A 81 5.48 -1.35 -15.39
N PHE A 82 4.65 -2.39 -15.50
CA PHE A 82 5.07 -3.77 -15.38
C PHE A 82 5.33 -4.28 -16.81
N SER A 83 6.60 -4.34 -17.19
CA SER A 83 7.06 -4.90 -18.47
C SER A 83 7.15 -6.42 -18.41
#